data_AF-A0A9P5EVZ3-F1
#
_entry.id   AF-A0A9P5EVZ3-F1
#
_cell.length_a   1.000
_cell.length_b   1.000
_cell.length_c   1.000
_cell.angle_alpha   90.00
_cell.angle_beta   90.00
_cell.angle_gamma   90.00
#
_symmetry.space_group_name_H-M   'P 1'
#
loop_
_entity.id
_entity.type
_entity.pdbx_description
1 polymer ?
#
loop_
_entity_poly.entity_id
_entity_poly.type
_entity_poly.pdbx_seq_one_letter_code
_entity_poly.pdbx_strand_id
1 'polypeptide(L)'
;MTVNNGTNQTCDPPYPIPKGLRIIPLDQLDLRSDAEVDAIIKSAPPVTSTKNLWFFWNSGYDDLHPYAKRNVRTWHRRFSRQGWTIRVMDLEPESSGYIGNWIDIRNPKNVPMAFTNGVLDGEFATQHYSDLVRFPLLLKYGGIYTDVGFMQIGDVDRLWEETIAKPHSPFEVLSYNAGGPRDYSLLNYFMGSLPGNKFWQACHDLLLKLWEGKTNTEGLHSHPLLKGLPLMGESFSKSGDTSLSERLTDYIIQGQAITMVMSTVDEERGWNGPAYVTEKIFAPDYMVGSQLINEYTNWNGVQAFNLMSLKVARLGEPELDDQKLAREIVEDCFTRSFGFKLAHGLIVQVLGPTLGSLWRKHEGSDAVEGTYAHWLRYGMERWCPDHLPQREYYELLEPVKFGPLLREE
;
A
#
# COMPACT_ATOMS: atom_id res chain seq x y z
N MET A 1 25.22 -27.60 40.41
CA MET A 1 24.15 -27.50 39.40
C MET A 1 24.16 -26.09 38.87
N THR A 2 24.95 -25.86 37.84
CA THR A 2 25.09 -24.57 37.17
C THR A 2 24.10 -24.54 36.01
N VAL A 3 23.21 -23.57 36.05
CA VAL A 3 22.23 -23.28 35.01
C VAL A 3 22.99 -22.79 33.78
N ASN A 4 23.01 -23.58 32.71
CA ASN A 4 23.47 -23.13 31.40
C ASN A 4 22.41 -22.18 30.85
N ASN A 5 22.68 -20.88 30.89
CA ASN A 5 21.97 -19.90 30.10
C ASN A 5 22.17 -20.26 28.62
N GLY A 6 21.07 -20.64 27.96
CA GLY A 6 21.04 -20.94 26.54
C GLY A 6 21.60 -19.75 25.76
N THR A 7 22.73 -19.98 25.11
CA THR A 7 23.29 -19.10 24.09
C THR A 7 22.23 -18.87 23.02
N ASN A 8 21.80 -17.63 22.84
CA ASN A 8 21.12 -17.18 21.62
C ASN A 8 21.96 -17.64 20.43
N GLN A 9 21.51 -18.69 19.73
CA GLN A 9 22.12 -19.12 18.48
C GLN A 9 21.83 -18.08 17.42
N THR A 10 22.69 -17.07 17.32
CA THR A 10 22.78 -16.22 16.13
C THR A 10 23.67 -16.96 15.14
N CYS A 11 23.09 -17.67 14.17
CA CYS A 11 23.81 -17.94 12.94
C CYS A 11 24.16 -16.59 12.31
N ASP A 12 25.39 -16.43 11.83
CA ASP A 12 25.77 -15.23 11.08
C ASP A 12 24.77 -15.00 9.94
N PRO A 13 24.29 -13.75 9.74
CA PRO A 13 23.33 -13.47 8.69
C PRO A 13 23.97 -13.81 7.32
N PRO A 14 23.20 -14.39 6.38
CA PRO A 14 23.71 -14.74 5.05
C PRO A 14 24.10 -13.52 4.20
N TYR A 15 23.79 -12.31 4.68
CA TYR A 15 24.02 -11.04 4.03
C TYR A 15 24.55 -9.99 5.02
N PRO A 16 25.36 -9.03 4.55
CA PRO A 16 25.74 -7.90 5.37
C PRO A 16 24.49 -7.09 5.75
N ILE A 17 24.44 -6.65 7.02
CA ILE A 17 23.37 -5.79 7.52
C ILE A 17 23.78 -4.34 7.25
N PRO A 18 22.99 -3.55 6.48
CA PRO A 18 23.31 -2.15 6.27
C PRO A 18 23.31 -1.36 7.59
N LYS A 19 24.07 -0.27 7.64
CA LYS A 19 24.14 0.58 8.85
C LYS A 19 22.78 1.19 9.18
N GLY A 20 22.45 1.31 10.46
CA GLY A 20 21.16 1.87 10.92
C GLY A 20 20.00 0.86 10.89
N LEU A 21 20.31 -0.42 10.73
CA LEU A 21 19.39 -1.53 10.91
C LEU A 21 19.81 -2.38 12.10
N ARG A 22 18.81 -2.91 12.79
CA ARG A 22 18.96 -3.92 13.85
C ARG A 22 18.33 -5.24 13.42
N ILE A 23 18.89 -6.33 13.92
CA ILE A 23 18.26 -7.66 13.80
C ILE A 23 17.00 -7.66 14.67
N ILE A 24 15.88 -8.11 14.09
CA ILE A 24 14.66 -8.36 14.85
C ILE A 24 14.87 -9.65 15.66
N PRO A 25 14.73 -9.62 17.00
CA PRO A 25 14.83 -10.81 17.83
C PRO A 25 13.88 -11.92 17.35
N LEU A 26 14.36 -13.16 17.36
CA LEU A 26 13.61 -14.32 16.85
C LEU A 26 12.29 -14.59 17.60
N ASP A 27 12.24 -14.22 18.89
CA ASP A 27 11.03 -14.29 19.72
C ASP A 27 9.98 -13.24 19.31
N GLN A 28 10.36 -12.18 18.59
CA GLN A 28 9.44 -11.19 18.02
C GLN A 28 8.90 -11.56 16.63
N LEU A 29 9.49 -12.57 15.98
CA LEU A 29 9.08 -13.02 14.64
C LEU A 29 8.28 -14.31 14.68
N ASP A 30 7.22 -14.45 13.89
CA ASP A 30 6.62 -15.77 13.67
C ASP A 30 7.56 -16.67 12.85
N LEU A 31 8.05 -17.75 13.45
CA LEU A 31 9.00 -18.69 12.86
C LEU A 31 8.37 -20.00 12.40
N ARG A 32 7.03 -20.12 12.47
CA ARG A 32 6.32 -21.31 11.96
C ARG A 32 6.57 -21.52 10.48
N SER A 33 6.33 -22.74 9.99
CA SER A 33 6.45 -23.03 8.56
C SER A 33 5.49 -22.19 7.73
N ASP A 34 5.79 -22.03 6.43
CA ASP A 34 4.90 -21.32 5.50
C ASP A 34 3.49 -21.93 5.48
N ALA A 35 3.36 -23.26 5.54
CA ALA A 35 2.07 -23.93 5.56
C ALA A 35 1.24 -23.60 6.81
N GLU A 36 1.88 -23.48 7.98
CA GLU A 36 1.21 -23.07 9.21
C GLU A 36 0.80 -21.59 9.18
N VAL A 37 1.66 -20.71 8.66
CA VAL A 37 1.33 -19.28 8.47
C VAL A 37 0.16 -19.14 7.50
N ASP A 38 0.18 -19.84 6.37
CA ASP A 38 -0.91 -19.85 5.39
C ASP A 38 -2.23 -20.29 6.02
N ALA A 39 -2.22 -21.37 6.81
CA ALA A 39 -3.41 -21.87 7.48
C ALA A 39 -4.05 -20.79 8.38
N ILE A 40 -3.24 -20.02 9.10
CA ILE A 40 -3.72 -18.95 9.99
C ILE A 40 -4.29 -17.79 9.19
N ILE A 41 -3.62 -17.37 8.12
CA ILE A 41 -4.08 -16.27 7.26
C ILE A 41 -5.42 -16.63 6.62
N LYS A 42 -5.57 -17.89 6.20
CA LYS A 42 -6.82 -18.45 5.66
C LYS A 42 -7.89 -18.70 6.73
N SER A 43 -7.60 -18.55 8.00
CA SER A 43 -8.57 -18.71 9.08
C SER A 43 -8.44 -17.59 10.10
N ALA A 44 -8.36 -16.35 9.62
CA ALA A 44 -8.14 -15.19 10.47
C ALA A 44 -9.24 -15.09 11.56
N PRO A 45 -8.87 -14.85 12.83
CA PRO A 45 -9.83 -14.77 13.93
C PRO A 45 -10.76 -13.56 13.78
N PRO A 46 -11.89 -13.50 14.50
CA PRO A 46 -12.75 -12.31 14.54
C PRO A 46 -11.97 -11.02 14.87
N VAL A 47 -12.47 -9.86 14.45
CA VAL A 47 -11.84 -8.57 14.78
C VAL A 47 -12.08 -8.25 16.25
N THR A 48 -11.01 -8.12 17.03
CA THR A 48 -11.05 -7.78 18.47
C THR A 48 -10.26 -6.51 18.83
N SER A 49 -9.54 -5.93 17.86
CA SER A 49 -8.74 -4.71 18.03
C SER A 49 -8.67 -3.92 16.73
N THR A 50 -8.04 -2.75 16.74
CA THR A 50 -7.78 -1.93 15.55
C THR A 50 -6.51 -2.35 14.78
N LYS A 51 -5.68 -3.26 15.31
CA LYS A 51 -4.47 -3.77 14.65
C LYS A 51 -4.83 -4.85 13.62
N ASN A 52 -5.42 -4.42 12.50
CA ASN A 52 -5.73 -5.28 11.37
C ASN A 52 -4.98 -4.80 10.13
N LEU A 53 -4.39 -5.75 9.39
CA LEU A 53 -3.81 -5.54 8.08
C LEU A 53 -4.72 -6.17 7.03
N TRP A 54 -5.41 -5.32 6.28
CA TRP A 54 -6.38 -5.71 5.26
C TRP A 54 -5.71 -5.74 3.89
N PHE A 55 -5.77 -6.90 3.25
CA PHE A 55 -5.37 -7.14 1.88
C PHE A 55 -6.59 -7.58 1.08
N PHE A 56 -6.50 -7.48 -0.25
CA PHE A 56 -7.53 -7.99 -1.15
C PHE A 56 -6.92 -8.75 -2.32
N TRP A 57 -7.53 -9.88 -2.64
CA TRP A 57 -7.30 -10.63 -3.88
C TRP A 57 -8.62 -11.28 -4.29
N ASN A 58 -9.13 -10.93 -5.47
CA ASN A 58 -10.52 -11.24 -5.82
C ASN A 58 -10.87 -12.74 -5.74
N SER A 59 -9.92 -13.63 -6.03
CA SER A 59 -10.11 -15.09 -5.98
C SER A 59 -9.49 -15.77 -4.76
N GLY A 60 -9.16 -15.03 -3.71
CA GLY A 60 -8.72 -15.59 -2.44
C GLY A 60 -7.21 -15.80 -2.28
N TYR A 61 -6.81 -16.11 -1.04
CA TYR A 61 -5.39 -16.24 -0.67
C TYR A 61 -4.66 -17.31 -1.48
N ASP A 62 -5.31 -18.45 -1.74
CA ASP A 62 -4.69 -19.59 -2.42
C ASP A 62 -4.32 -19.29 -3.88
N ASP A 63 -4.95 -18.28 -4.50
CA ASP A 63 -4.70 -17.86 -5.88
C ASP A 63 -3.72 -16.69 -5.99
N LEU A 64 -3.20 -16.17 -4.87
CA LEU A 64 -2.16 -15.16 -4.91
C LEU A 64 -0.94 -15.67 -5.66
N HIS A 65 -0.36 -14.80 -6.51
CA HIS A 65 0.94 -15.08 -7.11
C HIS A 65 2.00 -15.34 -6.02
N PRO A 66 3.00 -16.21 -6.28
CA PRO A 66 3.99 -16.59 -5.27
C PRO A 66 4.69 -15.40 -4.58
N TYR A 67 5.04 -14.34 -5.32
CA TYR A 67 5.65 -13.13 -4.73
C TYR A 67 4.73 -12.38 -3.78
N ALA A 68 3.42 -12.36 -4.07
CA ALA A 68 2.43 -11.69 -3.24
C ALA A 68 2.15 -12.52 -1.98
N LYS A 69 2.10 -13.87 -2.07
CA LYS A 69 2.07 -14.73 -0.88
C LYS A 69 3.25 -14.48 0.04
N ARG A 70 4.47 -14.37 -0.51
CA ARG A 70 5.67 -14.03 0.27
C ARG A 70 5.54 -12.66 0.95
N ASN A 71 5.03 -11.64 0.25
CA ASN A 71 4.76 -10.33 0.86
C ASN A 71 3.84 -10.49 2.09
N VAL A 72 2.68 -11.11 1.91
CA VAL A 72 1.67 -11.29 2.96
C VAL A 72 2.20 -12.14 4.13
N ARG A 73 3.01 -13.17 3.85
CA ARG A 73 3.71 -13.94 4.89
C ARG A 73 4.70 -13.07 5.65
N THR A 74 5.51 -12.25 4.97
CA THR A 74 6.45 -11.34 5.64
C THR A 74 5.71 -10.38 6.58
N TRP A 75 4.57 -9.82 6.17
CA TRP A 75 3.70 -9.03 7.04
C TRP A 75 3.29 -9.81 8.30
N HIS A 76 2.79 -11.04 8.12
CA HIS A 76 2.42 -11.91 9.25
C HIS A 76 3.61 -12.19 10.17
N ARG A 77 4.74 -12.58 9.62
CA ARG A 77 5.93 -12.95 10.38
C ARG A 77 6.43 -11.81 11.25
N ARG A 78 6.37 -10.58 10.76
CA ARG A 78 6.87 -9.41 11.49
C ARG A 78 5.92 -8.88 12.55
N PHE A 79 4.62 -8.90 12.28
CA PHE A 79 3.68 -8.10 13.07
C PHE A 79 2.67 -8.91 13.87
N SER A 80 2.49 -10.21 13.58
CA SER A 80 1.51 -11.04 14.31
C SER A 80 1.79 -11.16 15.81
N ARG A 81 3.06 -11.27 16.20
CA ARG A 81 3.46 -11.29 17.62
C ARG A 81 3.34 -9.94 18.32
N GLN A 82 3.15 -8.87 17.55
CA GLN A 82 2.88 -7.51 18.05
C GLN A 82 1.36 -7.21 18.11
N GLY A 83 0.53 -8.22 17.84
CA GLY A 83 -0.92 -8.14 17.93
C GLY A 83 -1.63 -7.81 16.62
N TRP A 84 -0.92 -7.71 15.50
CA TRP A 84 -1.54 -7.48 14.19
C TRP A 84 -2.15 -8.75 13.62
N THR A 85 -3.39 -8.66 13.13
CA THR A 85 -4.02 -9.75 12.39
C THR A 85 -3.97 -9.47 10.90
N ILE A 86 -3.43 -10.42 10.13
CA ILE A 86 -3.34 -10.35 8.66
C ILE A 86 -4.60 -10.95 8.08
N ARG A 87 -5.26 -10.21 7.19
CA ARG A 87 -6.56 -10.55 6.63
C ARG A 87 -6.52 -10.38 5.12
N VAL A 88 -6.74 -11.45 4.37
CA VAL A 88 -6.78 -11.42 2.90
C VAL A 88 -8.22 -11.62 2.49
N MET A 89 -8.83 -10.55 1.98
CA MET A 89 -10.23 -10.52 1.58
C MET A 89 -10.39 -10.91 0.11
N ASP A 90 -11.54 -11.47 -0.21
CA ASP A 90 -11.86 -11.94 -1.56
C ASP A 90 -13.36 -11.84 -1.88
N LEU A 91 -13.74 -12.31 -3.07
CA LEU A 91 -15.12 -12.33 -3.54
C LEU A 91 -15.74 -13.73 -3.50
N GLU A 92 -15.05 -14.73 -2.95
CA GLU A 92 -15.47 -16.14 -2.97
C GLU A 92 -16.37 -16.44 -1.76
N PRO A 93 -17.69 -16.67 -1.92
CA PRO A 93 -18.62 -16.74 -0.78
C PRO A 93 -18.31 -17.83 0.25
N GLU A 94 -17.69 -18.92 -0.19
CA GLU A 94 -17.30 -20.06 0.66
C GLU A 94 -15.94 -19.83 1.37
N SER A 95 -15.20 -18.78 1.00
CA SER A 95 -13.95 -18.40 1.64
C SER A 95 -14.20 -17.73 2.99
N SER A 96 -13.34 -18.01 3.96
CA SER A 96 -13.28 -17.23 5.21
C SER A 96 -12.93 -15.75 4.96
N GLY A 97 -12.21 -15.49 3.86
CA GLY A 97 -11.85 -14.18 3.36
C GLY A 97 -12.97 -13.43 2.65
N TYR A 98 -14.14 -14.06 2.45
CA TYR A 98 -15.23 -13.45 1.71
C TYR A 98 -15.59 -12.07 2.27
N ILE A 99 -15.52 -11.05 1.43
CA ILE A 99 -15.74 -9.66 1.85
C ILE A 99 -17.10 -9.42 2.51
N GLY A 100 -18.12 -10.20 2.12
CA GLY A 100 -19.47 -10.14 2.71
C GLY A 100 -19.54 -10.59 4.17
N ASN A 101 -18.52 -11.28 4.68
CA ASN A 101 -18.40 -11.60 6.11
C ASN A 101 -17.97 -10.37 6.94
N TRP A 102 -17.38 -9.37 6.30
CA TRP A 102 -16.73 -8.24 6.98
C TRP A 102 -17.53 -6.95 6.83
N ILE A 103 -18.09 -6.70 5.65
CA ILE A 103 -18.96 -5.55 5.36
C ILE A 103 -20.29 -6.03 4.78
N ASP A 104 -21.37 -5.30 5.05
CA ASP A 104 -22.66 -5.62 4.44
C ASP A 104 -22.68 -5.13 2.99
N ILE A 105 -22.36 -6.03 2.07
CA ILE A 105 -22.28 -5.76 0.62
C ILE A 105 -23.65 -5.56 -0.03
N ARG A 106 -24.76 -5.77 0.70
CA ARG A 106 -26.12 -5.48 0.21
C ARG A 106 -26.57 -4.07 0.57
N ASN A 107 -25.84 -3.40 1.46
CA ASN A 107 -26.12 -2.03 1.84
C ASN A 107 -25.48 -1.07 0.83
N PRO A 108 -26.27 -0.26 0.10
CA PRO A 108 -25.75 0.70 -0.89
C PRO A 108 -24.91 1.82 -0.27
N LYS A 109 -24.88 1.96 1.06
CA LYS A 109 -23.96 2.86 1.78
C LYS A 109 -22.56 2.27 1.96
N ASN A 110 -22.36 0.97 1.70
CA ASN A 110 -21.06 0.32 1.81
C ASN A 110 -20.41 0.10 0.44
N VAL A 111 -21.19 -0.30 -0.56
CA VAL A 111 -20.68 -0.59 -1.91
C VAL A 111 -21.70 -0.17 -2.98
N PRO A 112 -21.28 0.14 -4.22
CA PRO A 112 -22.19 0.42 -5.32
C PRO A 112 -23.07 -0.78 -5.68
N MET A 113 -24.22 -0.52 -6.30
CA MET A 113 -25.14 -1.57 -6.78
C MET A 113 -24.45 -2.56 -7.73
N ALA A 114 -23.53 -2.08 -8.57
CA ALA A 114 -22.79 -2.93 -9.49
C ALA A 114 -21.88 -3.95 -8.75
N PHE A 115 -21.34 -3.57 -7.58
CA PHE A 115 -20.59 -4.48 -6.71
C PHE A 115 -21.52 -5.54 -6.12
N THR A 116 -22.65 -5.12 -5.54
CA THR A 116 -23.64 -6.02 -4.93
C THR A 116 -24.13 -7.08 -5.91
N ASN A 117 -24.33 -6.69 -7.17
CA ASN A 117 -24.83 -7.56 -8.22
C ASN A 117 -23.73 -8.37 -8.92
N GLY A 118 -22.45 -8.12 -8.63
CA GLY A 118 -21.33 -8.81 -9.29
C GLY A 118 -21.17 -8.45 -10.76
N VAL A 119 -21.53 -7.22 -11.15
CA VAL A 119 -21.59 -6.77 -12.56
C VAL A 119 -20.58 -5.69 -12.91
N LEU A 120 -19.54 -5.47 -12.08
CA LEU A 120 -18.41 -4.62 -12.48
C LEU A 120 -17.79 -5.16 -13.76
N ASP A 121 -17.51 -4.28 -14.71
CA ASP A 121 -16.92 -4.61 -16.01
C ASP A 121 -15.72 -3.69 -16.35
N GLY A 122 -15.19 -3.83 -17.57
CA GLY A 122 -13.98 -3.14 -18.01
C GLY A 122 -12.68 -3.90 -17.72
N GLU A 123 -11.59 -3.41 -18.30
CA GLU A 123 -10.27 -4.07 -18.28
C GLU A 123 -9.72 -4.30 -16.85
N PHE A 124 -10.05 -3.40 -15.92
CA PHE A 124 -9.52 -3.38 -14.56
C PHE A 124 -10.57 -3.65 -13.48
N ALA A 125 -11.70 -4.30 -13.83
CA ALA A 125 -12.81 -4.57 -12.90
C ALA A 125 -12.37 -5.18 -11.55
N THR A 126 -11.44 -6.15 -11.58
CA THR A 126 -10.92 -6.82 -10.38
C THR A 126 -10.16 -5.87 -9.45
N GLN A 127 -9.43 -4.90 -10.00
CA GLN A 127 -8.79 -3.83 -9.24
C GLN A 127 -9.86 -2.91 -8.62
N HIS A 128 -10.93 -2.59 -9.35
CA HIS A 128 -11.98 -1.72 -8.83
C HIS A 128 -12.80 -2.37 -7.70
N TYR A 129 -12.98 -3.69 -7.69
CA TYR A 129 -13.48 -4.40 -6.51
C TYR A 129 -12.60 -4.12 -5.28
N SER A 130 -11.28 -4.15 -5.47
CA SER A 130 -10.32 -3.84 -4.41
C SER A 130 -10.47 -2.40 -3.90
N ASP A 131 -10.62 -1.43 -4.79
CA ASP A 131 -10.77 -0.02 -4.43
C ASP A 131 -12.07 0.21 -3.64
N LEU A 132 -13.18 -0.41 -4.03
CA LEU A 132 -14.50 -0.22 -3.42
C LEU A 132 -14.63 -0.77 -1.99
N VAL A 133 -13.70 -1.63 -1.54
CA VAL A 133 -13.76 -2.24 -0.20
C VAL A 133 -12.80 -1.59 0.81
N ARG A 134 -11.85 -0.76 0.35
CA ARG A 134 -10.80 -0.18 1.23
C ARG A 134 -11.40 0.71 2.31
N PHE A 135 -12.22 1.69 1.91
CA PHE A 135 -12.84 2.62 2.87
C PHE A 135 -13.85 1.93 3.79
N PRO A 136 -14.78 1.08 3.32
CA PRO A 136 -15.68 0.36 4.22
C PRO A 136 -14.96 -0.45 5.31
N LEU A 137 -13.86 -1.12 4.96
CA LEU A 137 -13.05 -1.86 5.94
C LEU A 137 -12.40 -0.93 6.97
N LEU A 138 -11.76 0.14 6.52
CA LEU A 138 -11.14 1.13 7.41
C LEU A 138 -12.16 1.85 8.29
N LEU A 139 -13.32 2.21 7.74
CA LEU A 139 -14.39 2.86 8.49
C LEU A 139 -14.96 1.95 9.57
N LYS A 140 -15.15 0.66 9.28
CA LYS A 140 -15.75 -0.28 10.22
C LYS A 140 -14.77 -0.76 11.29
N TYR A 141 -13.53 -1.05 10.91
CA TYR A 141 -12.57 -1.75 11.78
C TYR A 141 -11.26 -1.01 12.02
N GLY A 142 -10.99 0.06 11.27
CA GLY A 142 -9.70 0.72 11.27
C GLY A 142 -8.57 -0.23 10.86
N GLY A 143 -7.37 0.10 11.31
CA GLY A 143 -6.14 -0.61 10.96
C GLY A 143 -5.54 -0.03 9.69
N ILE A 144 -4.90 -0.89 8.90
CA ILE A 144 -4.24 -0.51 7.66
C ILE A 144 -4.76 -1.39 6.53
N TYR A 145 -5.22 -0.76 5.45
CA TYR A 145 -5.42 -1.39 4.17
C TYR A 145 -4.13 -1.28 3.36
N THR A 146 -3.67 -2.38 2.77
CA THR A 146 -2.54 -2.34 1.83
C THR A 146 -2.66 -3.38 0.73
N ASP A 147 -2.12 -3.04 -0.45
CA ASP A 147 -2.11 -3.95 -1.58
C ASP A 147 -1.18 -5.14 -1.34
N VAL A 148 -1.55 -6.32 -1.85
CA VAL A 148 -0.72 -7.54 -1.77
C VAL A 148 0.64 -7.40 -2.47
N GLY A 149 0.77 -6.41 -3.36
CA GLY A 149 2.03 -6.04 -4.01
C GLY A 149 2.92 -5.08 -3.20
N PHE A 150 2.56 -4.73 -1.97
CA PHE A 150 3.36 -3.85 -1.12
C PHE A 150 4.31 -4.66 -0.22
N MET A 151 5.60 -4.39 -0.34
CA MET A 151 6.69 -5.03 0.39
C MET A 151 7.09 -4.17 1.59
N GLN A 152 6.87 -4.66 2.81
CA GLN A 152 7.09 -3.87 4.02
C GLN A 152 8.55 -3.91 4.49
N ILE A 153 9.13 -2.74 4.74
CA ILE A 153 10.51 -2.58 5.24
C ILE A 153 10.50 -2.07 6.68
N GLY A 154 9.91 -0.90 6.92
CA GLY A 154 9.94 -0.26 8.24
C GLY A 154 9.05 -0.91 9.29
N ASP A 155 9.12 -0.38 10.51
CA ASP A 155 8.37 -0.85 11.67
C ASP A 155 6.95 -0.24 11.71
N VAL A 156 5.97 -1.00 11.23
CA VAL A 156 4.56 -0.56 11.18
C VAL A 156 3.94 -0.49 12.56
N ASP A 157 4.33 -1.37 13.47
CA ASP A 157 3.81 -1.33 14.84
C ASP A 157 4.24 -0.04 15.52
N ARG A 158 5.54 0.26 15.48
CA ARG A 158 6.07 1.49 16.05
C ARG A 158 5.49 2.74 15.36
N LEU A 159 5.39 2.75 14.02
CA LEU A 159 4.78 3.89 13.32
C LEU A 159 3.34 4.12 13.79
N TRP A 160 2.55 3.05 13.88
CA TRP A 160 1.16 3.10 14.32
C TRP A 160 1.02 3.61 15.76
N GLU A 161 1.82 3.09 16.68
CA GLU A 161 1.82 3.47 18.11
C GLU A 161 2.38 4.88 18.37
N GLU A 162 3.22 5.41 17.47
CA GLU A 162 3.72 6.79 17.57
C GLU A 162 2.83 7.82 16.86
N THR A 163 1.95 7.37 15.96
CA THR A 163 1.09 8.23 15.14
C THR A 163 -0.40 7.96 15.38
N ILE A 164 -0.99 6.98 14.69
CA ILE A 164 -2.45 6.82 14.60
C ILE A 164 -3.09 6.32 15.90
N ALA A 165 -2.48 5.37 16.60
CA ALA A 165 -3.01 4.83 17.85
C ALA A 165 -2.60 5.61 19.10
N LYS A 166 -1.63 6.51 18.97
CA LYS A 166 -1.11 7.27 20.10
C LYS A 166 -2.19 8.19 20.68
N PRO A 167 -2.50 8.08 21.99
CA PRO A 167 -3.41 9.03 22.64
C PRO A 167 -2.93 10.47 22.44
N HIS A 168 -3.85 11.35 22.05
CA HIS A 168 -3.58 12.77 21.77
C HIS A 168 -2.63 13.06 20.60
N SER A 169 -2.29 12.07 19.77
CA SER A 169 -1.65 12.38 18.50
C SER A 169 -2.58 13.24 17.63
N PRO A 170 -2.03 14.22 16.91
CA PRO A 170 -2.82 15.00 15.97
C PRO A 170 -3.21 14.17 14.74
N PHE A 171 -2.52 13.07 14.46
CA PHE A 171 -2.67 12.32 13.22
C PHE A 171 -3.80 11.29 13.31
N GLU A 172 -4.70 11.35 12.33
CA GLU A 172 -5.86 10.46 12.23
C GLU A 172 -5.79 9.56 10.98
N VAL A 173 -4.96 9.93 10.00
CA VAL A 173 -4.80 9.25 8.72
C VAL A 173 -3.33 9.00 8.43
N LEU A 174 -3.01 7.79 7.97
CA LEU A 174 -1.70 7.38 7.49
C LEU A 174 -1.81 6.99 6.01
N SER A 175 -0.97 7.56 5.15
CA SER A 175 -0.81 7.18 3.74
C SER A 175 0.54 7.70 3.22
N TYR A 176 0.79 7.68 1.92
CA TYR A 176 1.94 8.34 1.29
C TYR A 176 1.49 9.55 0.50
N ASN A 177 2.27 10.63 0.56
CA ASN A 177 2.08 11.82 -0.24
C ASN A 177 2.63 11.61 -1.64
N ALA A 178 1.83 11.84 -2.68
CA ALA A 178 2.24 11.73 -4.08
C ALA A 178 2.49 13.07 -4.78
N GLY A 179 2.00 14.19 -4.21
CA GLY A 179 2.06 15.51 -4.82
C GLY A 179 3.19 16.41 -4.29
N GLY A 180 3.85 15.99 -3.21
CA GLY A 180 4.77 16.84 -2.46
C GLY A 180 4.03 17.91 -1.63
N PRO A 181 4.73 18.91 -1.09
CA PRO A 181 4.14 19.88 -0.14
C PRO A 181 3.04 20.77 -0.72
N ARG A 182 2.98 20.94 -2.05
CA ARG A 182 2.13 21.93 -2.74
C ARG A 182 1.03 21.31 -3.60
N ASP A 183 0.80 20.01 -3.46
CA ASP A 183 -0.25 19.32 -4.19
C ASP A 183 -0.87 18.24 -3.30
N TYR A 184 -2.20 18.28 -3.17
CA TYR A 184 -2.95 17.37 -2.34
C TYR A 184 -3.19 16.05 -3.06
N SER A 185 -2.32 15.09 -2.79
CA SER A 185 -2.42 13.75 -3.37
C SER A 185 -1.95 12.69 -2.39
N LEU A 186 -2.83 11.71 -2.12
CA LEU A 186 -2.52 10.57 -1.27
C LEU A 186 -2.65 9.27 -2.04
N LEU A 187 -1.79 8.31 -1.71
CA LEU A 187 -1.77 7.02 -2.36
C LEU A 187 -2.71 6.03 -1.68
N ASN A 188 -3.46 5.29 -2.51
CA ASN A 188 -4.52 4.41 -2.02
C ASN A 188 -4.07 2.97 -1.73
N TYR A 189 -2.82 2.60 -2.00
CA TYR A 189 -2.29 1.23 -1.82
C TYR A 189 -1.73 0.96 -0.42
N PHE A 190 -1.67 1.97 0.45
CA PHE A 190 -1.30 1.87 1.86
C PHE A 190 -2.03 2.99 2.60
N MET A 191 -3.07 2.66 3.36
CA MET A 191 -3.95 3.61 4.02
C MET A 191 -4.29 3.11 5.42
N GLY A 192 -4.18 3.96 6.43
CA GLY A 192 -4.50 3.59 7.81
C GLY A 192 -5.27 4.66 8.56
N SER A 193 -6.11 4.22 9.50
CA SER A 193 -6.82 5.07 10.46
C SER A 193 -7.43 4.25 11.59
N LEU A 194 -7.85 4.92 12.66
CA LEU A 194 -8.84 4.35 13.57
C LEU A 194 -10.22 4.21 12.88
N PRO A 195 -11.12 3.34 13.40
CA PRO A 195 -12.48 3.21 12.89
C PRO A 195 -13.26 4.53 12.95
N GLY A 196 -14.24 4.70 12.05
CA GLY A 196 -15.12 5.88 12.03
C GLY A 196 -14.42 7.19 11.65
N ASN A 197 -13.25 7.12 11.00
CA ASN A 197 -12.52 8.30 10.56
C ASN A 197 -13.34 9.15 9.57
N LYS A 198 -13.47 10.45 9.86
CA LYS A 198 -14.32 11.37 9.09
C LYS A 198 -13.81 11.64 7.67
N PHE A 199 -12.50 11.67 7.49
CA PHE A 199 -11.89 11.85 6.17
C PHE A 199 -12.25 10.68 5.25
N TRP A 200 -12.03 9.45 5.71
CA TRP A 200 -12.42 8.27 4.94
C TRP A 200 -13.92 8.17 4.71
N GLN A 201 -14.76 8.68 5.63
CA GLN A 201 -16.21 8.71 5.42
C GLN A 201 -16.56 9.66 4.27
N ALA A 202 -15.94 10.85 4.22
CA ALA A 202 -16.15 11.81 3.14
C ALA A 202 -15.64 11.25 1.79
N CYS A 203 -14.46 10.63 1.77
CA CYS A 203 -13.93 9.95 0.59
C CYS A 203 -14.85 8.83 0.11
N HIS A 204 -15.37 8.02 1.03
CA HIS A 204 -16.28 6.92 0.73
C HIS A 204 -17.61 7.41 0.15
N ASP A 205 -18.23 8.40 0.78
CA ASP A 205 -19.50 8.97 0.31
C ASP A 205 -19.35 9.57 -1.10
N LEU A 206 -18.25 10.29 -1.35
CA LEU A 206 -17.97 10.83 -2.69
C LEU A 206 -17.73 9.70 -3.69
N LEU A 207 -16.91 8.70 -3.35
CA LEU A 207 -16.64 7.57 -4.25
C LEU A 207 -17.93 6.85 -4.63
N LEU A 208 -18.82 6.55 -3.66
CA LEU A 208 -20.12 5.94 -3.96
C LEU A 208 -20.97 6.82 -4.88
N LYS A 209 -20.94 8.15 -4.69
CA LYS A 209 -21.64 9.11 -5.54
C LYS A 209 -21.14 9.06 -6.98
N LEU A 210 -19.82 8.98 -7.20
CA LEU A 210 -19.22 8.84 -8.52
C LEU A 210 -19.62 7.53 -9.21
N TRP A 211 -19.84 6.46 -8.44
CA TRP A 211 -20.23 5.14 -8.94
C TRP A 211 -21.74 4.95 -9.17
N GLU A 212 -22.59 5.95 -8.86
CA GLU A 212 -24.04 5.82 -9.06
C GLU A 212 -24.38 5.54 -10.53
N GLY A 213 -25.05 4.41 -10.78
CA GLY A 213 -25.45 4.01 -12.14
C GLY A 213 -24.30 3.52 -13.02
N LYS A 214 -23.11 3.25 -12.46
CA LYS A 214 -21.91 2.80 -13.19
C LYS A 214 -21.56 1.34 -12.91
N THR A 215 -20.97 0.68 -13.91
CA THR A 215 -20.37 -0.67 -13.80
C THR A 215 -18.85 -0.65 -13.93
N ASN A 216 -18.28 0.45 -14.42
CA ASN A 216 -16.85 0.68 -14.52
C ASN A 216 -16.55 2.18 -14.30
N THR A 217 -15.28 2.54 -14.35
CA THR A 217 -14.83 3.91 -14.08
C THR A 217 -14.69 4.79 -15.31
N GLU A 218 -15.07 4.31 -16.50
CA GLU A 218 -14.94 5.06 -17.75
C GLU A 218 -15.75 6.37 -17.71
N GLY A 219 -15.08 7.46 -18.04
CA GLY A 219 -15.64 8.81 -18.07
C GLY A 219 -15.79 9.46 -16.69
N LEU A 220 -15.39 8.81 -15.59
CA LEU A 220 -15.52 9.40 -14.25
C LEU A 220 -14.58 10.59 -14.02
N HIS A 221 -13.47 10.69 -14.75
CA HIS A 221 -12.59 11.86 -14.76
C HIS A 221 -13.34 13.16 -15.10
N SER A 222 -14.40 13.04 -15.90
CA SER A 222 -15.24 14.17 -16.33
C SER A 222 -16.43 14.44 -15.40
N HIS A 223 -16.56 13.66 -14.32
CA HIS A 223 -17.71 13.78 -13.42
C HIS A 223 -17.79 15.19 -12.80
N PRO A 224 -18.95 15.86 -12.81
CA PRO A 224 -19.05 17.26 -12.35
C PRO A 224 -18.57 17.51 -10.92
N LEU A 225 -18.74 16.54 -10.02
CA LEU A 225 -18.23 16.61 -8.64
C LEU A 225 -16.70 16.63 -8.52
N LEU A 226 -15.96 16.31 -9.58
CA LEU A 226 -14.50 16.36 -9.62
C LEU A 226 -13.96 17.61 -10.34
N LYS A 227 -14.86 18.52 -10.76
CA LYS A 227 -14.50 19.74 -11.47
C LYS A 227 -13.49 20.57 -10.68
N GLY A 228 -12.43 21.01 -11.36
CA GLY A 228 -11.37 21.84 -10.80
C GLY A 228 -10.10 21.07 -10.45
N LEU A 229 -10.14 19.73 -10.41
CA LEU A 229 -8.94 18.91 -10.27
C LEU A 229 -8.25 18.70 -11.63
N PRO A 230 -6.91 18.69 -11.66
CA PRO A 230 -6.16 18.31 -12.86
C PRO A 230 -6.30 16.81 -13.14
N LEU A 231 -6.06 16.41 -14.39
CA LEU A 231 -6.01 15.00 -14.73
C LEU A 231 -4.71 14.39 -14.20
N MET A 232 -4.78 13.13 -13.79
CA MET A 232 -3.57 12.40 -13.38
C MET A 232 -2.68 12.11 -14.58
N GLY A 233 -1.36 12.16 -14.36
CA GLY A 233 -0.40 11.72 -15.37
C GLY A 233 -0.23 12.66 -16.56
N GLU A 234 -0.61 13.93 -16.45
CA GLU A 234 -0.37 14.95 -17.49
C GLU A 234 1.09 15.00 -17.95
N SER A 235 2.05 14.72 -17.07
CA SER A 235 3.48 14.62 -17.42
C SER A 235 3.83 13.46 -18.36
N PHE A 236 2.99 12.43 -18.46
CA PHE A 236 3.17 11.30 -19.38
C PHE A 236 2.49 11.52 -20.74
N SER A 237 1.65 12.54 -20.83
CA SER A 237 0.85 12.82 -22.01
C SER A 237 1.60 13.72 -23.00
N LYS A 238 1.41 13.46 -24.29
CA LYS A 238 1.93 14.36 -25.34
C LYS A 238 1.11 15.65 -25.33
N SER A 239 1.75 16.78 -25.62
CA SER A 239 1.07 18.07 -25.70
C SER A 239 -0.16 18.00 -26.60
N GLY A 240 -1.33 18.29 -26.05
CA GLY A 240 -2.63 18.27 -26.75
C GLY A 240 -3.35 16.93 -26.81
N ASP A 241 -2.79 15.83 -26.27
CA ASP A 241 -3.44 14.52 -26.18
C ASP A 241 -3.69 14.15 -24.70
N THR A 242 -4.94 14.25 -24.26
CA THR A 242 -5.35 13.97 -22.87
C THR A 242 -5.79 12.53 -22.65
N SER A 243 -5.86 11.70 -23.70
CA SER A 243 -6.49 10.38 -23.63
C SER A 243 -5.85 9.45 -22.60
N LEU A 244 -4.52 9.51 -22.44
CA LEU A 244 -3.80 8.76 -21.42
C LEU A 244 -4.11 9.26 -20.02
N SER A 245 -4.13 10.58 -19.83
CA SER A 245 -4.43 11.21 -18.54
C SER A 245 -5.88 10.94 -18.11
N GLU A 246 -6.83 10.98 -19.04
CA GLU A 246 -8.24 10.64 -18.82
C GLU A 246 -8.37 9.18 -18.36
N ARG A 247 -7.77 8.24 -19.10
CA ARG A 247 -7.76 6.81 -18.74
C ARG A 247 -7.09 6.55 -17.39
N LEU A 248 -5.99 7.22 -17.09
CA LEU A 248 -5.32 7.12 -15.78
C LEU A 248 -6.20 7.67 -14.66
N THR A 249 -6.87 8.78 -14.90
CA THR A 249 -7.77 9.43 -13.94
C THR A 249 -8.98 8.55 -13.64
N ASP A 250 -9.59 7.95 -14.67
CA ASP A 250 -10.64 6.94 -14.54
C ASP A 250 -10.15 5.71 -13.77
N TYR A 251 -8.97 5.21 -14.11
CA TYR A 251 -8.39 4.03 -13.47
C TYR A 251 -8.14 4.25 -11.97
N ILE A 252 -7.66 5.43 -11.57
CA ILE A 252 -7.34 5.81 -10.18
C ILE A 252 -8.43 6.75 -9.61
N ILE A 253 -9.70 6.51 -9.95
CA ILE A 253 -10.80 7.41 -9.54
C ILE A 253 -10.92 7.54 -8.02
N GLN A 254 -10.54 6.52 -7.25
CA GLN A 254 -10.48 6.61 -5.79
C GLN A 254 -9.46 7.66 -5.33
N GLY A 255 -8.32 7.79 -6.02
CA GLY A 255 -7.35 8.86 -5.75
C GLY A 255 -7.92 10.24 -6.01
N GLN A 256 -8.69 10.42 -7.09
CA GLN A 256 -9.38 11.68 -7.38
C GLN A 256 -10.43 12.02 -6.34
N ALA A 257 -11.21 11.03 -5.87
CA ALA A 257 -12.15 11.23 -4.77
C ALA A 257 -11.43 11.70 -3.49
N ILE A 258 -10.29 11.10 -3.17
CA ILE A 258 -9.45 11.51 -2.03
C ILE A 258 -8.98 12.96 -2.20
N THR A 259 -8.39 13.30 -3.35
CA THR A 259 -7.92 14.66 -3.63
C THR A 259 -9.05 15.69 -3.59
N MET A 260 -10.25 15.37 -4.10
CA MET A 260 -11.38 16.29 -4.02
C MET A 260 -11.81 16.56 -2.58
N VAL A 261 -11.84 15.53 -1.72
CA VAL A 261 -12.15 15.70 -0.29
C VAL A 261 -11.09 16.54 0.42
N MET A 262 -9.81 16.31 0.12
CA MET A 262 -8.69 17.11 0.61
C MET A 262 -8.81 18.59 0.20
N SER A 263 -9.38 18.86 -0.98
CA SER A 263 -9.46 20.18 -1.60
C SER A 263 -10.81 20.89 -1.46
N THR A 264 -11.72 20.37 -0.62
CA THR A 264 -13.08 20.94 -0.45
C THR A 264 -13.29 21.53 0.94
N VAL A 265 -13.96 22.68 1.01
CA VAL A 265 -14.60 23.21 2.22
C VAL A 265 -16.12 23.09 2.08
N ASP A 266 -16.73 22.33 2.98
CA ASP A 266 -18.18 22.04 3.01
C ASP A 266 -18.73 22.41 4.40
N GLU A 267 -19.33 23.60 4.50
CA GLU A 267 -19.86 24.13 5.77
C GLU A 267 -21.04 23.32 6.31
N GLU A 268 -21.90 22.79 5.45
CA GLU A 268 -23.04 21.96 5.85
C GLU A 268 -22.57 20.68 6.55
N ARG A 269 -21.44 20.14 6.08
CA ARG A 269 -20.78 18.97 6.66
C ARG A 269 -19.86 19.32 7.84
N GLY A 270 -19.53 20.60 8.03
CA GLY A 270 -18.48 21.02 8.96
C GLY A 270 -17.10 20.48 8.57
N TRP A 271 -16.81 20.45 7.26
CA TRP A 271 -15.59 19.92 6.69
C TRP A 271 -14.70 21.02 6.12
N ASN A 272 -13.43 21.03 6.51
CA ASN A 272 -12.40 21.86 5.90
C ASN A 272 -11.23 20.96 5.51
N GLY A 273 -11.23 20.53 4.24
CA GLY A 273 -10.22 19.62 3.69
C GLY A 273 -8.80 20.15 3.86
N PRO A 274 -8.47 21.36 3.36
CA PRO A 274 -7.11 21.89 3.45
C PRO A 274 -6.56 21.98 4.88
N ALA A 275 -7.39 22.43 5.84
CA ALA A 275 -7.00 22.44 7.25
C ALA A 275 -6.79 21.00 7.78
N TYR A 276 -7.68 20.07 7.46
CA TYR A 276 -7.55 18.67 7.88
C TYR A 276 -6.26 18.03 7.34
N VAL A 277 -5.93 18.26 6.07
CA VAL A 277 -4.72 17.71 5.43
C VAL A 277 -3.46 18.15 6.15
N THR A 278 -3.33 19.45 6.41
CA THR A 278 -2.14 20.02 7.05
C THR A 278 -1.94 19.59 8.51
N GLU A 279 -3.04 19.34 9.22
CA GLU A 279 -3.02 19.06 10.66
C GLU A 279 -3.12 17.58 11.02
N LYS A 280 -3.87 16.78 10.25
CA LYS A 280 -4.36 15.46 10.67
C LYS A 280 -3.80 14.29 9.87
N ILE A 281 -3.07 14.55 8.78
CA ILE A 281 -2.54 13.50 7.91
C ILE A 281 -1.05 13.31 8.16
N PHE A 282 -0.66 12.06 8.43
CA PHE A 282 0.73 11.62 8.42
C PHE A 282 1.03 10.98 7.06
N ALA A 283 1.73 11.72 6.20
CA ALA A 283 2.05 11.27 4.86
C ALA A 283 3.54 11.48 4.55
N PRO A 284 4.40 10.45 4.66
CA PRO A 284 5.74 10.50 4.08
C PRO A 284 5.70 10.62 2.55
N ASP A 285 6.79 11.17 1.99
CA ASP A 285 7.03 11.20 0.54
C ASP A 285 6.99 9.78 -0.03
N TYR A 286 6.23 9.60 -1.11
CA TYR A 286 6.10 8.28 -1.72
C TYR A 286 7.32 7.84 -2.51
N MET A 287 8.09 8.75 -3.11
CA MET A 287 9.19 8.39 -4.00
C MET A 287 10.25 7.63 -3.21
N VAL A 288 10.78 8.27 -2.17
CA VAL A 288 11.74 7.63 -1.27
C VAL A 288 11.06 6.60 -0.39
N GLY A 289 9.84 6.89 0.08
CA GLY A 289 9.16 6.05 1.06
C GLY A 289 8.65 4.71 0.52
N SER A 290 8.43 4.59 -0.79
CA SER A 290 7.78 3.42 -1.41
C SER A 290 8.14 3.09 -2.86
N GLN A 291 8.92 3.93 -3.58
CA GLN A 291 9.23 3.75 -5.00
C GLN A 291 10.73 3.74 -5.30
N LEU A 292 11.60 3.67 -4.29
CA LEU A 292 13.02 4.01 -4.44
C LEU A 292 13.77 3.19 -5.51
N ILE A 293 13.44 1.91 -5.71
CA ILE A 293 14.02 1.11 -6.81
C ILE A 293 13.68 1.74 -8.17
N ASN A 294 12.44 2.21 -8.36
CA ASN A 294 12.01 2.85 -9.59
C ASN A 294 12.72 4.18 -9.81
N GLU A 295 13.03 4.93 -8.74
CA GLU A 295 13.84 6.15 -8.83
C GLU A 295 15.25 5.84 -9.36
N TYR A 296 15.94 4.86 -8.76
CA TYR A 296 17.28 4.44 -9.19
C TYR A 296 17.36 3.95 -10.63
N THR A 297 16.30 3.29 -11.11
CA THR A 297 16.28 2.73 -12.46
C THR A 297 15.53 3.61 -13.46
N ASN A 298 15.18 4.85 -13.12
CA ASN A 298 14.38 5.74 -13.96
C ASN A 298 13.12 5.05 -14.52
N TRP A 299 12.41 4.33 -13.65
CA TRP A 299 11.21 3.54 -13.95
C TRP A 299 11.42 2.41 -14.99
N ASN A 300 12.67 2.06 -15.32
CA ASN A 300 12.98 0.91 -16.17
C ASN A 300 12.92 -0.41 -15.39
N GLY A 301 11.77 -1.10 -15.45
CA GLY A 301 11.57 -2.35 -14.73
C GLY A 301 12.45 -3.50 -15.22
N VAL A 302 12.90 -3.52 -16.48
CA VAL A 302 13.85 -4.53 -16.98
C VAL A 302 15.21 -4.36 -16.32
N GLN A 303 15.69 -3.11 -16.20
CA GLN A 303 16.92 -2.81 -15.48
C GLN A 303 16.78 -3.19 -14.00
N ALA A 304 15.68 -2.83 -13.34
CA ALA A 304 15.41 -3.22 -11.95
C ALA A 304 15.43 -4.75 -11.77
N PHE A 305 14.79 -5.49 -12.67
CA PHE A 305 14.76 -6.95 -12.64
C PHE A 305 16.17 -7.55 -12.80
N ASN A 306 16.96 -7.03 -13.75
CA ASN A 306 18.33 -7.50 -13.98
C ASN A 306 19.20 -7.26 -12.75
N LEU A 307 19.18 -6.04 -12.18
CA LEU A 307 19.95 -5.69 -10.99
C LEU A 307 19.56 -6.57 -9.79
N MET A 308 18.27 -6.75 -9.55
CA MET A 308 17.77 -7.60 -8.45
C MET A 308 18.08 -9.09 -8.67
N SER A 309 18.30 -9.53 -9.91
CA SER A 309 18.65 -10.91 -10.25
C SER A 309 20.15 -11.21 -10.14
N LEU A 310 21.02 -10.19 -10.01
CA LEU A 310 22.46 -10.39 -9.86
C LEU A 310 22.78 -11.16 -8.58
N LYS A 311 23.82 -12.00 -8.66
CA LYS A 311 24.40 -12.63 -7.47
C LYS A 311 25.14 -11.57 -6.65
N VAL A 312 24.93 -11.60 -5.34
CA VAL A 312 25.71 -10.79 -4.40
C VAL A 312 27.17 -11.21 -4.50
N ALA A 313 28.07 -10.24 -4.56
CA ALA A 313 29.51 -10.49 -4.62
C ALA A 313 29.96 -11.33 -3.42
N ARG A 314 30.79 -12.34 -3.64
CA ARG A 314 31.32 -13.16 -2.54
C ARG A 314 32.36 -12.37 -1.76
N LEU A 315 32.54 -12.72 -0.49
CA LEU A 315 33.56 -12.10 0.35
C LEU A 315 34.95 -12.22 -0.30
N GLY A 316 35.59 -11.07 -0.56
CA GLY A 316 36.91 -10.99 -1.16
C GLY A 316 36.94 -10.96 -2.69
N GLU A 317 35.79 -11.10 -3.37
CA GLU A 317 35.69 -10.89 -4.82
C GLU A 317 35.43 -9.41 -5.13
N PRO A 318 36.03 -8.86 -6.22
CA PRO A 318 35.73 -7.49 -6.63
C PRO A 318 34.28 -7.38 -7.10
N GLU A 319 33.57 -6.36 -6.61
CA GLU A 319 32.20 -6.06 -7.01
C GLU A 319 32.18 -5.40 -8.40
N LEU A 320 31.37 -5.93 -9.33
CA LEU A 320 31.10 -5.31 -10.62
C LEU A 320 30.26 -4.04 -10.45
N ASP A 321 30.27 -3.13 -11.42
CA ASP A 321 29.56 -1.85 -11.29
C ASP A 321 28.03 -2.04 -11.14
N ASP A 322 27.42 -2.96 -11.88
CA ASP A 322 26.00 -3.29 -11.69
C ASP A 322 25.71 -3.93 -10.31
N GLN A 323 26.67 -4.69 -9.76
CA GLN A 323 26.54 -5.24 -8.40
C GLN A 323 26.64 -4.14 -7.35
N LYS A 324 27.53 -3.14 -7.53
CA LYS A 324 27.59 -1.96 -6.65
C LYS A 324 26.27 -1.20 -6.65
N LEU A 325 25.69 -0.99 -7.83
CA LEU A 325 24.40 -0.32 -7.98
C LEU A 325 23.27 -1.15 -7.32
N ALA A 326 23.23 -2.46 -7.56
CA ALA A 326 22.24 -3.33 -6.93
C ALA A 326 22.37 -3.35 -5.40
N ARG A 327 23.61 -3.34 -4.88
CA ARG A 327 23.90 -3.22 -3.44
C ARG A 327 23.41 -1.90 -2.89
N GLU A 328 23.75 -0.79 -3.54
CA GLU A 328 23.31 0.55 -3.15
C GLU A 328 21.79 0.62 -3.08
N ILE A 329 21.08 0.15 -4.11
CA ILE A 329 19.61 0.10 -4.12
C ILE A 329 19.05 -0.66 -2.91
N VAL A 330 19.59 -1.84 -2.61
CA VAL A 330 19.10 -2.65 -1.47
C VAL A 330 19.40 -1.96 -0.13
N GLU A 331 20.61 -1.45 0.07
CA GLU A 331 21.00 -0.71 1.27
C GLU A 331 20.13 0.54 1.47
N ASP A 332 19.86 1.28 0.39
CA ASP A 332 19.07 2.51 0.42
C ASP A 332 17.58 2.24 0.64
N CYS A 333 17.02 1.17 0.06
CA CYS A 333 15.67 0.73 0.41
C CYS A 333 15.55 0.47 1.92
N PHE A 334 16.54 -0.19 2.52
CA PHE A 334 16.54 -0.47 3.95
C PHE A 334 16.73 0.76 4.83
N THR A 335 17.52 1.73 4.38
CA THR A 335 17.93 2.88 5.22
C THR A 335 17.12 4.15 4.96
N ARG A 336 16.34 4.21 3.88
CA ARG A 336 15.58 5.40 3.48
C ARG A 336 14.09 5.12 3.25
N SER A 337 13.72 3.93 2.77
CA SER A 337 12.33 3.60 2.46
C SER A 337 11.59 2.99 3.64
N PHE A 338 10.27 3.17 3.67
CA PHE A 338 9.40 2.50 4.64
C PHE A 338 8.75 1.23 4.06
N GLY A 339 8.66 1.14 2.74
CA GLY A 339 8.28 -0.06 2.02
C GLY A 339 8.67 0.04 0.56
N PHE A 340 8.18 -0.88 -0.25
CA PHE A 340 8.30 -0.82 -1.69
C PHE A 340 7.05 -1.33 -2.38
N LYS A 341 6.47 -0.52 -3.27
CA LYS A 341 5.24 -0.87 -3.98
C LYS A 341 5.57 -1.46 -5.36
N LEU A 342 5.20 -2.73 -5.55
CA LEU A 342 5.26 -3.38 -6.87
C LEU A 342 4.12 -2.88 -7.76
N ALA A 343 4.47 -2.07 -8.75
CA ALA A 343 3.54 -1.50 -9.72
C ALA A 343 3.00 -2.55 -10.70
N HIS A 344 1.69 -2.55 -10.93
CA HIS A 344 0.94 -3.41 -11.86
C HIS A 344 -0.23 -2.61 -12.46
N GLY A 345 -1.03 -3.22 -13.34
CA GLY A 345 -2.23 -2.60 -13.90
C GLY A 345 -1.89 -1.60 -15.01
N LEU A 346 -2.68 -0.53 -15.13
CA LEU A 346 -2.57 0.43 -16.23
C LEU A 346 -1.18 1.06 -16.38
N ILE A 347 -0.43 1.21 -15.27
CA ILE A 347 0.92 1.77 -15.31
C ILE A 347 1.89 0.95 -16.17
N VAL A 348 1.65 -0.35 -16.37
CA VAL A 348 2.46 -1.19 -17.27
C VAL A 348 2.25 -0.79 -18.74
N GLN A 349 1.05 -0.32 -19.09
CA GLN A 349 0.78 0.23 -20.42
C GLN A 349 1.42 1.60 -20.63
N VAL A 350 1.67 2.34 -19.53
CA VAL A 350 2.25 3.69 -19.54
C VAL A 350 3.77 3.65 -19.56
N LEU A 351 4.37 2.88 -18.65
CA LEU A 351 5.82 2.85 -18.39
C LEU A 351 6.51 1.60 -18.95
N GLY A 352 5.74 0.65 -19.49
CA GLY A 352 6.25 -0.66 -19.91
C GLY A 352 6.40 -1.64 -18.75
N PRO A 353 7.17 -2.74 -18.92
CA PRO A 353 7.36 -3.75 -17.89
C PRO A 353 7.93 -3.15 -16.61
N THR A 354 7.24 -3.34 -15.49
CA THR A 354 7.67 -2.98 -14.14
C THR A 354 8.37 -4.17 -13.46
N LEU A 355 9.14 -3.93 -12.40
CA LEU A 355 9.72 -5.01 -11.58
C LEU A 355 8.64 -6.00 -11.09
N GLY A 356 7.50 -5.49 -10.63
CA GLY A 356 6.35 -6.29 -10.20
C GLY A 356 5.81 -7.20 -11.30
N SER A 357 5.61 -6.65 -12.51
CA SER A 357 5.14 -7.42 -13.66
C SER A 357 6.11 -8.52 -14.08
N LEU A 358 7.42 -8.27 -13.95
CA LEU A 358 8.46 -9.23 -14.32
C LEU A 358 8.60 -10.33 -13.26
N TRP A 359 8.55 -10.01 -11.97
CA TRP A 359 8.48 -11.03 -10.91
C TRP A 359 7.21 -11.87 -10.94
N ARG A 360 6.09 -11.30 -11.40
CA ARG A 360 4.87 -12.08 -11.71
C ARG A 360 5.11 -13.06 -12.86
N LYS A 361 5.79 -12.62 -13.92
CA LYS A 361 6.07 -13.43 -15.12
C LYS A 361 7.14 -14.51 -14.89
N HIS A 362 8.09 -14.26 -13.99
CA HIS A 362 9.22 -15.12 -13.69
C HIS A 362 9.12 -15.65 -12.25
N GLU A 363 8.19 -16.57 -12.01
CA GLU A 363 7.90 -17.04 -10.65
C GLU A 363 9.16 -17.53 -9.92
N GLY A 364 9.34 -17.02 -8.69
CA GLY A 364 10.47 -17.38 -7.83
C GLY A 364 11.74 -16.56 -8.06
N SER A 365 11.83 -15.76 -9.14
CA SER A 365 13.00 -14.91 -9.39
C SER A 365 13.25 -13.87 -8.29
N ASP A 366 12.21 -13.48 -7.56
CA ASP A 366 12.25 -12.50 -6.48
C ASP A 366 12.86 -13.04 -5.16
N ALA A 367 13.20 -14.33 -5.11
CA ALA A 367 13.67 -14.98 -3.89
C ALA A 367 14.77 -16.04 -4.14
N VAL A 368 15.54 -15.90 -5.23
CA VAL A 368 16.65 -16.82 -5.53
C VAL A 368 17.80 -16.57 -4.56
N GLU A 369 18.16 -17.57 -3.75
CA GLU A 369 19.25 -17.45 -2.77
C GLU A 369 20.54 -16.89 -3.38
N GLY A 370 21.18 -16.00 -2.62
CA GLY A 370 22.40 -15.32 -3.02
C GLY A 370 22.21 -14.19 -4.05
N THR A 371 21.00 -13.77 -4.40
CA THR A 371 20.77 -12.57 -5.22
C THR A 371 20.42 -11.33 -4.39
N TYR A 372 20.47 -10.15 -5.00
CA TYR A 372 20.02 -8.89 -4.35
C TYR A 372 18.51 -8.90 -4.04
N ALA A 373 17.69 -9.54 -4.88
CA ALA A 373 16.27 -9.76 -4.57
C ALA A 373 16.10 -10.57 -3.27
N HIS A 374 16.87 -11.66 -3.11
CA HIS A 374 16.80 -12.48 -1.90
C HIS A 374 17.39 -11.75 -0.68
N TRP A 375 18.43 -10.94 -0.86
CA TRP A 375 18.93 -10.06 0.22
C TRP A 375 17.84 -9.10 0.69
N LEU A 376 17.16 -8.42 -0.23
CA LEU A 376 16.03 -7.53 0.09
C LEU A 376 14.91 -8.28 0.83
N ARG A 377 14.51 -9.47 0.35
CA ARG A 377 13.50 -10.32 1.01
C ARG A 377 13.91 -10.72 2.43
N TYR A 378 15.13 -11.22 2.57
CA TYR A 378 15.67 -11.68 3.85
C TYR A 378 15.70 -10.54 4.86
N GLY A 379 16.23 -9.38 4.46
CA GLY A 379 16.32 -8.22 5.35
C GLY A 379 14.95 -7.64 5.71
N MET A 380 13.98 -7.63 4.79
CA MET A 380 12.60 -7.19 5.09
C MET A 380 11.97 -8.02 6.21
N GLU A 381 12.23 -9.32 6.27
CA GLU A 381 11.72 -10.20 7.33
C GLU A 381 12.52 -10.10 8.63
N ARG A 382 13.85 -9.98 8.53
CA ARG A 382 14.77 -10.21 9.67
C ARG A 382 15.33 -8.95 10.29
N TRP A 383 15.24 -7.82 9.63
CA TRP A 383 15.84 -6.57 10.09
C TRP A 383 14.78 -5.48 10.22
N CYS A 384 15.09 -4.53 11.07
CA CYS A 384 14.28 -3.35 11.31
C CYS A 384 15.16 -2.12 11.20
N PRO A 385 14.78 -1.12 10.38
CA PRO A 385 15.41 0.19 10.44
C PRO A 385 15.23 0.83 11.82
N ASP A 386 16.22 1.57 12.30
CA ASP A 386 16.15 2.26 13.61
C ASP A 386 15.31 3.54 13.56
N HIS A 387 14.97 4.00 12.35
CA HIS A 387 14.20 5.22 12.10
C HIS A 387 12.75 4.90 11.68
N LEU A 388 11.87 5.87 11.91
CA LEU A 388 10.54 5.93 11.29
C LEU A 388 10.58 6.91 10.11
N PRO A 389 9.70 6.75 9.10
CA PRO A 389 9.59 7.72 8.03
C PRO A 389 9.16 9.07 8.60
N GLN A 390 9.63 10.16 8.00
CA GLN A 390 9.18 11.50 8.36
C GLN A 390 7.96 11.86 7.53
N ARG A 391 6.98 12.53 8.14
CA ARG A 391 5.88 13.13 7.38
C ARG A 391 6.43 14.27 6.50
N GLU A 392 5.83 14.46 5.34
CA GLU A 392 5.90 15.73 4.64
C GLU A 392 4.96 16.75 5.28
N TYR A 393 5.36 18.02 5.21
CA TYR A 393 4.54 19.14 5.68
C TYR A 393 3.81 19.71 4.48
N TYR A 394 2.50 19.47 4.41
CA TYR A 394 1.65 20.12 3.42
C TYR A 394 1.56 21.63 3.68
N GLU A 395 1.64 22.41 2.60
CA GLU A 395 1.21 23.81 2.63
C GLU A 395 -0.32 23.87 2.74
N LEU A 396 -0.82 24.93 3.37
CA LEU A 396 -2.25 25.21 3.33
C LEU A 396 -2.59 25.78 1.95
N LEU A 397 -3.34 25.03 1.16
CA LEU A 397 -3.72 25.40 -0.20
C LEU A 397 -5.13 25.99 -0.21
N GLU A 398 -5.40 26.86 -1.18
CA GLU A 398 -6.76 27.33 -1.43
C GLU A 398 -7.66 26.15 -1.82
N PRO A 399 -8.90 26.07 -1.28
CA PRO A 399 -9.84 25.04 -1.67
C PRO A 399 -10.15 25.11 -3.17
N VAL A 400 -10.16 23.95 -3.83
CA VAL A 400 -10.67 23.81 -5.20
C VAL A 400 -12.19 24.03 -5.22
N LYS A 401 -12.87 23.71 -4.11
CA LYS A 401 -14.31 23.83 -3.98
C LYS A 401 -14.72 24.40 -2.62
N PHE A 402 -15.67 25.35 -2.67
CA PHE A 402 -16.48 25.77 -1.54
C PHE A 402 -17.92 25.32 -1.78
N GLY A 403 -18.51 24.61 -0.81
CA GLY A 403 -19.88 24.12 -0.88
C GLY A 403 -20.00 22.60 -0.66
N PRO A 404 -21.21 22.04 -0.84
CA PRO A 404 -21.51 20.66 -0.51
C PRO A 404 -20.66 19.67 -1.32
N LEU A 405 -19.98 18.72 -0.67
CA LEU A 405 -19.10 17.76 -1.35
C LEU A 405 -19.84 16.93 -2.41
N LEU A 406 -21.09 16.56 -2.12
CA LEU A 406 -21.87 15.58 -2.90
C LEU A 406 -22.85 16.22 -3.92
N ARG A 407 -22.77 17.53 -4.16
CA ARG A 407 -23.59 18.27 -5.14
C ARG A 407 -22.71 19.24 -5.94
N GLU A 408 -23.14 19.65 -7.13
CA GLU A 408 -22.39 20.62 -7.93
C GLU A 408 -22.43 22.03 -7.33
N GLU A 409 -23.58 22.41 -6.77
CA GLU A 409 -23.86 23.69 -6.11
C GLU A 409 -24.25 23.49 -4.64
#